data_AF-A0A7W6MR50-F1
#
_entry.id   AF-A0A7W6MR50-F1
#
_cell.length_a   1.000
_cell.length_b   1.000
_cell.length_c   1.000
_cell.angle_alpha   90.00
_cell.angle_beta   90.00
_cell.angle_gamma   90.00
#
_symmetry.space_group_name_H-M   'P 1'
#
loop_
_entity.id
_entity.type
_entity.pdbx_description
1 polymer ?
#
loop_
_entity_poly.entity_id
_entity_poly.type
_entity_poly.pdbx_seq_one_letter_code
_entity_poly.pdbx_strand_id
1 'polypeptide(L)' 'MRDRTGNMPPLPGVFPDTTAPVVRNGEDGVRELTMARWGMPSPKFALEGKKTDPA' A
#
# COMPACT_ATOMS: atom_id res chain seq x y z
N MET A 1 1.83 2.93 -19.00
CA MET A 1 2.31 2.44 -17.68
C MET A 1 3.34 3.45 -17.18
N ARG A 2 3.26 3.88 -15.92
CA ARG A 2 4.21 4.82 -15.30
C ARG A 2 4.95 4.15 -14.15
N ASP A 3 6.23 4.46 -13.98
CA ASP A 3 7.02 3.99 -12.85
C ASP A 3 7.39 5.16 -11.93
N ARG A 4 6.99 5.06 -10.65
CA ARG A 4 7.29 6.03 -9.59
C ARG A 4 8.32 5.51 -8.59
N THR A 5 8.88 4.32 -8.80
CA THR A 5 9.82 3.66 -7.87
C THR A 5 11.28 4.00 -8.15
N GLY A 6 11.60 4.55 -9.32
CA GLY A 6 12.96 4.94 -9.69
C GLY A 6 13.89 3.73 -9.82
N ASN A 7 15.16 3.87 -9.42
CA ASN A 7 16.10 2.74 -9.38
C ASN A 7 15.95 1.96 -8.06
N MET A 8 14.81 1.31 -7.89
CA MET A 8 14.47 0.60 -6.66
C MET A 8 15.45 -0.56 -6.41
N PRO A 9 16.10 -0.64 -5.24
CA PRO A 9 16.96 -1.77 -4.92
C PRO A 9 16.14 -3.05 -4.75
N PRO A 10 16.76 -4.24 -4.89
CA PRO A 10 16.11 -5.50 -4.55
C PRO A 10 15.58 -5.47 -3.11
N LEU A 11 14.33 -5.88 -2.92
CA LEU A 11 13.73 -6.03 -1.60
C LEU A 11 13.91 -7.49 -1.15
N PRO A 12 14.81 -7.78 -0.19
CA PRO A 12 15.06 -9.16 0.27
C PRO A 12 13.87 -9.75 1.03
N GLY A 13 12.94 -8.91 1.50
CA GLY A 13 11.70 -9.32 2.15
C GLY A 13 10.68 -8.19 2.16
N VAL A 14 9.40 -8.58 2.20
CA VAL A 14 8.24 -7.71 2.33
C VAL A 14 7.37 -8.28 3.45
N PHE A 15 7.05 -7.46 4.45
CA PHE A 15 6.35 -7.89 5.67
C PHE A 15 5.09 -7.05 5.90
N PRO A 16 4.11 -7.55 6.68
CA PRO A 16 2.97 -6.76 7.10
C PRO A 16 3.42 -5.41 7.68
N ASP A 17 2.64 -4.37 7.41
CA ASP A 17 2.89 -3.00 7.85
C ASP A 17 4.11 -2.27 7.24
N THR A 18 4.84 -2.91 6.34
CA THR A 18 5.94 -2.28 5.61
C THR A 18 5.49 -1.70 4.26
N THR A 19 6.28 -0.78 3.69
CA THR A 19 6.00 -0.26 2.35
C THR A 19 6.56 -1.19 1.28
N ALA A 20 5.76 -1.52 0.27
CA ALA A 20 6.12 -2.40 -0.83
C ALA A 20 5.69 -1.82 -2.18
N PRO A 21 6.37 -2.20 -3.29
CA PRO A 21 6.00 -1.80 -4.63
C PRO A 21 4.71 -2.50 -5.08
N VAL A 22 3.76 -1.74 -5.60
CA VAL A 22 2.47 -2.23 -6.12
C VAL A 22 2.18 -1.63 -7.49
N VAL A 23 1.53 -2.40 -8.36
CA VAL A 23 0.93 -1.87 -9.60
C VAL A 23 -0.52 -1.53 -9.31
N ARG A 24 -0.90 -0.27 -9.46
CA ARG A 24 -2.28 0.22 -9.26
C ARG A 24 -2.76 1.00 -10.49
N ASN A 25 -4.07 1.22 -10.57
CA ASN A 25 -4.61 2.20 -11.51
C ASN A 25 -4.36 3.60 -10.93
N GLY A 26 -3.70 4.46 -11.69
CA GLY A 26 -3.58 5.88 -11.38
C GLY A 26 -4.93 6.60 -11.52
N GLU A 27 -4.99 7.83 -11.02
CA GLU A 27 -6.21 8.66 -11.05
C GLU A 27 -6.71 8.92 -12.49
N ASP A 28 -5.79 8.92 -13.45
CA ASP A 28 -6.08 9.08 -14.87
C ASP A 28 -6.36 7.74 -15.59
N GLY A 29 -6.55 6.66 -14.83
CA GLY A 29 -6.83 5.33 -15.36
C GLY A 29 -5.61 4.60 -15.94
N VAL A 30 -4.44 5.24 -15.97
CA VAL A 30 -3.21 4.62 -16.45
C VAL A 30 -2.57 3.81 -15.33
N ARG A 31 -2.14 2.56 -15.62
CA ARG A 31 -1.39 1.75 -14.64
C ARG A 31 -0.11 2.44 -14.19
N GLU A 32 0.14 2.48 -12.89
CA GLU A 32 1.37 2.99 -12.28
C GLU A 32 1.98 2.00 -11.27
N LEU A 33 3.30 1.88 -11.29
CA LEU A 33 4.10 1.20 -10.27
C LEU A 33 4.50 2.23 -9.21
N THR A 34 4.12 2.01 -7.95
CA THR A 34 4.37 2.95 -6.84
C THR A 34 4.57 2.21 -5.52
N MET A 35 4.99 2.93 -4.48
CA MET A 35 5.21 2.40 -3.14
C MET A 35 3.94 2.57 -2.29
N ALA A 36 3.48 1.51 -1.62
CA ALA A 36 2.32 1.53 -0.74
C ALA A 36 2.53 0.69 0.54
N ARG A 37 1.93 1.10 1.66
CA ARG A 37 1.96 0.33 2.92
C ARG A 37 1.12 -0.95 2.76
N TRP A 38 1.67 -2.09 3.18
CA TRP A 38 0.93 -3.33 3.30
C TRP A 38 0.07 -3.34 4.57
N GLY A 39 -1.04 -2.61 4.49
CA GLY A 39 -2.03 -2.49 5.56
C GLY A 39 -3.16 -1.59 5.07
N MET A 40 -4.33 -2.19 4.81
CA MET A 40 -5.52 -1.40 4.46
C MET A 40 -6.09 -0.75 5.73
N PRO A 41 -6.64 0.47 5.64
CA PRO A 41 -7.38 1.03 6.76
C PRO A 41 -8.56 0.13 7.11
N SER A 42 -8.76 -0.12 8.40
CA SER A 42 -9.87 -0.94 8.86
C SER A 42 -11.21 -0.33 8.44
N PRO A 43 -12.16 -1.15 7.95
CA PRO A 43 -13.50 -0.67 7.64
C PRO A 43 -14.18 -0.04 8.86
N LYS A 44 -15.05 0.94 8.65
CA LYS A 44 -15.73 1.67 9.75
C LYS A 44 -16.46 0.76 10.72
N PHE A 45 -17.09 -0.31 10.24
CA PHE A 45 -17.80 -1.27 11.09
C PHE A 45 -16.85 -2.09 11.98
N ALA A 46 -15.61 -2.34 11.54
CA ALA A 46 -14.61 -3.04 12.35
C ALA A 46 -14.07 -2.16 13.49
N LEU A 47 -14.24 -0.84 13.37
CA LEU A 47 -13.85 0.16 14.34
C LEU A 47 -15.01 0.60 15.25
N GLU A 48 -16.19 -0.02 15.16
CA GLU A 48 -17.34 0.37 15.98
C GLU A 48 -17.02 0.19 17.47
N GLY A 49 -17.05 1.29 18.24
CA GLY A 49 -16.66 1.30 19.65
C GLY A 49 -15.15 1.30 19.93
N LYS A 50 -14.28 1.39 18.89
CA LYS A 50 -12.82 1.40 19.03
C LYS A 50 -12.18 2.56 18.27
N LYS A 51 -11.20 3.23 18.89
CA LYS A 51 -10.47 4.36 18.25
C LYS A 51 -9.50 3.89 17.16
N THR A 52 -8.94 2.69 17.31
CA THR A 52 -7.98 2.07 16.38
C THR A 52 -8.21 0.56 16.32
N ASP A 53 -7.73 -0.07 15.25
CA ASP A 53 -7.64 -1.52 15.18
C ASP A 53 -6.64 -2.02 16.25
N PRO A 54 -6.97 -3.06 17.04
CA PRO A 54 -5.98 -3.70 17.90
C PRO A 54 -4.94 -4.38 17.02
N ALA A 55 -3.71 -3.85 17.05
CA ALA A 55 -2.55 -4.40 16.34
C ALA A 55 -2.24 -5.85 16.75
#